data_AF-A0A2S1QDX6-F1
#
_entry.id   AF-A0A2S1QDX6-F1
#
_cell.length_a   1.000
_cell.length_b   1.000
_cell.length_c   1.000
_cell.angle_alpha   90.00
_cell.angle_beta   90.00
_cell.angle_gamma   90.00
#
_symmetry.space_group_name_H-M   'P 1'
#
loop_
_entity.id
_entity.type
_entity.pdbx_description
1 polymer ?
#
loop_
_entity_poly.entity_id
_entity_poly.type
_entity_poly.pdbx_seq_one_letter_code
_entity_poly.pdbx_strand_id
1 'polypeptide(L)'
;MACWQQAKLDSNKMNLLNKIGKYFPKLNSKKMNLLSEIADNYGDFHDALITNFEYNSGFKFEDHSCGKGQIKITLSCFNRNKEFKDSNELITITCSDISYLNMREYGAMIIQALLIKNKDEYTLDFYPELLSKSGNGLIAKEKLDSDLIIKCKIIEYRIEK
;
A
#
# COMPACT_ATOMS: atom_id res chain seq x y z
N MET A 1 -28.10 -16.44 -49.79
CA MET A 1 -27.49 -17.43 -48.88
C MET A 1 -26.15 -16.89 -48.42
N ALA A 2 -26.06 -16.42 -47.17
CA ALA A 2 -24.80 -15.93 -46.59
C ALA A 2 -24.16 -17.06 -45.78
N CYS A 3 -22.93 -17.42 -46.15
CA CYS A 3 -22.15 -18.47 -45.53
C CYS A 3 -21.55 -17.95 -44.20
N TRP A 4 -21.98 -18.51 -43.07
CA TRP A 4 -21.38 -18.24 -41.77
C TRP A 4 -20.10 -19.06 -41.63
N GLN A 5 -18.93 -18.44 -41.79
CA GLN A 5 -17.66 -19.06 -41.42
C GLN A 5 -17.45 -18.93 -39.91
N GLN A 6 -17.59 -20.04 -39.21
CA GLN A 6 -17.23 -20.14 -37.80
C GLN A 6 -15.72 -20.29 -37.70
N ALA A 7 -15.03 -19.22 -37.28
CA ALA A 7 -13.59 -19.24 -37.10
C ALA A 7 -13.21 -20.21 -35.97
N LYS A 8 -12.65 -21.37 -36.31
CA LYS A 8 -12.00 -22.26 -35.34
C LYS A 8 -10.67 -21.65 -34.92
N LEU A 9 -10.57 -21.32 -33.63
CA LEU A 9 -9.30 -20.94 -33.00
C LEU A 9 -8.31 -22.11 -33.11
N ASP A 10 -7.11 -21.83 -33.62
CA ASP A 10 -6.04 -22.82 -33.69
C ASP A 10 -5.56 -23.25 -32.28
N SER A 11 -4.97 -24.44 -32.20
CA SER A 11 -4.53 -25.07 -30.95
C SER A 11 -3.48 -24.23 -30.19
N ASN A 12 -2.70 -23.41 -30.89
CA ASN A 12 -1.69 -22.55 -30.28
C ASN A 12 -2.34 -21.35 -29.58
N LYS A 13 -3.37 -20.74 -30.17
CA LYS A 13 -4.18 -19.69 -29.53
C LYS A 13 -4.94 -20.22 -28.32
N MET A 14 -5.50 -21.43 -28.41
CA MET A 14 -6.16 -22.07 -27.27
C MET A 14 -5.18 -22.35 -26.12
N ASN A 15 -3.95 -22.80 -26.42
CA ASN A 15 -2.91 -23.00 -25.41
C ASN A 15 -2.43 -21.69 -24.78
N LEU A 16 -2.33 -20.61 -25.57
CA LEU A 16 -1.99 -19.28 -25.05
C LEU A 16 -3.09 -18.74 -24.14
N LEU A 17 -4.35 -18.84 -24.54
CA LEU A 17 -5.51 -18.42 -23.75
C LEU A 17 -5.62 -19.23 -22.45
N ASN A 18 -5.35 -20.54 -22.48
CA ASN A 18 -5.33 -21.38 -21.29
C ASN A 18 -4.15 -21.06 -20.36
N LYS A 19 -2.98 -20.71 -20.90
CA LYS A 19 -1.87 -20.20 -20.08
C LYS A 19 -2.25 -18.89 -19.43
N ILE A 20 -2.74 -17.91 -20.19
CA ILE A 20 -3.21 -16.61 -19.68
C ILE A 20 -4.29 -16.81 -18.60
N GLY A 21 -5.28 -17.66 -18.85
CA GLY A 21 -6.34 -18.00 -17.90
C GLY A 21 -5.86 -18.71 -16.62
N LYS A 22 -4.68 -19.35 -16.63
CA LYS A 22 -4.03 -19.89 -15.42
C LYS A 22 -3.17 -18.87 -14.69
N TYR A 23 -2.59 -17.89 -15.40
CA TYR A 23 -1.79 -16.82 -14.80
C TYR A 23 -2.66 -15.70 -14.20
N PHE A 24 -3.80 -15.38 -14.80
CA PHE A 24 -4.72 -14.33 -14.31
C PHE A 24 -5.24 -14.57 -12.88
N PRO A 25 -5.68 -15.78 -12.49
CA PRO A 25 -6.08 -16.08 -11.12
C PRO A 25 -4.91 -16.03 -10.14
N LYS A 26 -3.70 -16.44 -10.56
CA LYS A 26 -2.47 -16.33 -9.75
C LYS A 26 -2.02 -14.89 -9.55
N LEU A 27 -2.20 -14.03 -10.57
CA LEU A 27 -1.98 -12.59 -10.45
C LEU A 27 -3.04 -11.94 -9.54
N ASN A 28 -4.31 -12.35 -9.64
CA ASN A 28 -5.38 -11.89 -8.75
C ASN A 28 -5.25 -12.45 -7.33
N SER A 29 -4.71 -13.66 -7.13
CA SER A 29 -4.47 -14.23 -5.80
C SER A 29 -3.20 -13.67 -5.14
N LYS A 30 -2.19 -13.27 -5.91
CA LYS A 30 -1.04 -12.53 -5.39
C LYS A 30 -1.37 -11.06 -5.12
N LYS A 31 -2.40 -10.54 -5.80
CA LYS A 31 -3.13 -9.31 -5.47
C LYS A 31 -4.22 -9.58 -4.42
N MET A 32 -4.00 -10.53 -3.51
CA MET A 32 -4.54 -10.38 -2.16
C MET A 32 -4.18 -8.95 -1.73
N ASN A 33 -5.21 -8.21 -1.33
CA ASN A 33 -5.16 -6.76 -1.17
C ASN A 33 -3.94 -6.41 -0.30
N LEU A 34 -2.98 -5.67 -0.85
CA LEU A 34 -1.78 -5.21 -0.14
C LEU A 34 -2.11 -4.66 1.26
N LEU A 35 -3.26 -3.98 1.36
CA LEU A 35 -3.77 -3.49 2.64
C LEU A 35 -4.16 -4.61 3.60
N SER A 36 -4.80 -5.69 3.10
CA SER A 36 -5.08 -6.88 3.89
C SER A 36 -3.81 -7.57 4.34
N GLU A 37 -2.78 -7.68 3.52
CA GLU A 37 -1.49 -8.26 3.93
C GLU A 37 -0.81 -7.43 5.04
N ILE A 38 -0.82 -6.10 4.89
CA ILE A 38 -0.31 -5.19 5.92
C ILE A 38 -1.14 -5.28 7.20
N ALA A 39 -2.47 -5.32 7.09
CA ALA A 39 -3.37 -5.44 8.24
C ALA A 39 -3.21 -6.79 8.95
N ASP A 40 -3.08 -7.89 8.20
CA ASP A 40 -2.93 -9.24 8.75
C ASP A 40 -1.57 -9.42 9.44
N ASN A 41 -0.50 -8.87 8.88
CA ASN A 41 0.85 -9.01 9.44
C ASN A 41 1.16 -7.98 10.53
N TYR A 42 0.74 -6.73 10.36
CA TYR A 42 1.17 -5.59 11.19
C TYR A 42 0.04 -4.84 11.87
N GLY A 43 -1.22 -5.23 11.62
CA GLY A 43 -2.36 -4.67 12.34
C GLY A 43 -2.56 -3.18 12.16
N ASP A 44 -2.43 -2.71 10.92
CA ASP A 44 -2.46 -1.28 10.58
C ASP A 44 -1.45 -0.45 11.38
N PHE A 45 -0.27 -1.04 11.63
CA PHE A 45 0.86 -0.41 12.32
C PHE A 45 0.57 0.05 13.75
N HIS A 46 -0.29 -0.69 14.46
CA HIS A 46 -0.46 -0.51 15.89
C HIS A 46 0.89 -0.68 16.63
N ASP A 47 1.24 0.30 17.46
CA ASP A 47 2.50 0.40 18.19
C ASP A 47 3.77 0.44 17.30
N ALA A 48 3.65 0.91 16.06
CA ALA A 48 4.80 1.10 15.18
C ALA A 48 5.54 2.41 15.49
N LEU A 49 6.82 2.48 15.16
CA LEU A 49 7.64 3.69 15.22
C LEU A 49 8.09 4.09 13.81
N ILE A 50 7.79 5.32 13.41
CA ILE A 50 8.37 5.89 12.18
C ILE A 50 9.84 6.21 12.45
N THR A 51 10.74 5.51 11.77
CA THR A 51 12.19 5.67 11.94
C THR A 51 12.79 6.57 10.87
N ASN A 52 12.17 6.67 9.70
CA ASN A 52 12.65 7.51 8.61
C ASN A 52 11.50 7.97 7.71
N PHE A 53 11.64 9.17 7.16
CA PHE A 53 10.75 9.74 6.15
C PHE A 53 11.59 10.40 5.06
N GLU A 54 11.41 9.97 3.82
CA GLU A 54 12.12 10.51 2.67
C GLU A 54 11.13 11.01 1.63
N TYR A 55 11.32 12.25 1.19
CA TYR A 55 10.62 12.80 0.03
C TYR A 55 11.60 12.96 -1.14
N ASN A 56 11.31 12.27 -2.23
CA ASN A 56 12.04 12.41 -3.48
C ASN A 56 11.12 13.08 -4.51
N SER A 57 11.40 14.33 -4.87
CA SER A 57 10.67 15.07 -5.90
C SER A 57 10.92 14.54 -7.33
N GLY A 58 11.88 13.64 -7.48
CA GLY A 58 12.40 13.21 -8.78
C GLY A 58 13.17 14.31 -9.50
N PHE A 59 13.55 15.40 -8.81
CA PHE A 59 14.28 16.51 -9.41
C PHE A 59 15.68 16.08 -9.82
N LYS A 60 16.05 16.42 -11.06
CA LYS A 60 17.40 16.21 -11.60
C LYS A 60 18.04 17.56 -11.89
N PHE A 61 19.23 17.77 -11.33
CA PHE A 61 19.96 19.03 -11.51
C PHE A 61 20.46 19.22 -12.94
N GLU A 62 20.78 18.13 -13.64
CA GLU A 62 21.41 18.16 -14.96
C GLU A 62 20.48 18.74 -16.02
N ASP A 63 19.19 18.43 -15.94
CA ASP A 63 18.19 18.82 -16.93
C ASP A 63 17.03 19.65 -16.35
N HIS A 64 17.09 19.99 -15.07
CA HIS A 64 16.05 20.72 -14.33
C HIS A 64 14.66 20.06 -14.44
N SER A 65 14.61 18.76 -14.75
CA SER A 65 13.35 18.03 -14.85
C SER A 65 12.88 17.56 -13.47
N CYS A 66 11.57 17.37 -13.34
CA CYS A 66 10.96 16.73 -12.19
C CYS A 66 10.39 15.38 -12.62
N GLY A 67 10.78 14.32 -11.92
CA GLY A 67 10.19 12.99 -12.05
C GLY A 67 8.86 12.87 -11.30
N LYS A 68 8.36 11.63 -11.21
CA LYS A 68 7.22 11.31 -10.35
C LYS A 68 7.67 11.36 -8.89
N GLY A 69 7.11 12.30 -8.13
CA GLY A 69 7.36 12.40 -6.70
C GLY A 69 7.08 11.09 -5.97
N GLN A 70 8.00 10.70 -5.09
CA GLN A 70 7.88 9.51 -4.25
C GLN A 70 8.09 9.88 -2.79
N ILE A 71 7.36 9.20 -1.92
CA ILE A 71 7.55 9.25 -0.49
C ILE A 71 7.92 7.85 -0.02
N LYS A 72 8.97 7.74 0.79
CA LYS A 72 9.32 6.49 1.48
C LYS A 72 9.22 6.71 2.97
N ILE A 73 8.57 5.77 3.65
CA ILE A 73 8.40 5.79 5.10
C ILE A 73 8.93 4.47 5.61
N THR A 74 9.91 4.54 6.51
CA THR A 74 10.44 3.36 7.18
C THR A 74 9.86 3.29 8.59
N LEU A 75 9.36 2.12 8.97
CA LEU A 75 8.65 1.84 10.20
C LEU A 75 9.31 0.65 10.90
N SER A 76 9.56 0.75 12.20
CA SER A 76 9.77 -0.43 13.06
C SER A 76 8.42 -0.85 13.61
N CYS A 77 8.01 -2.10 13.35
CA CYS A 77 6.70 -2.60 13.72
C CYS A 77 6.74 -4.08 14.11
N PHE A 78 5.75 -4.51 14.89
CA PHE A 78 5.62 -5.91 15.30
C PHE A 78 4.81 -6.71 14.28
N ASN A 79 5.42 -7.77 13.74
CA ASN A 79 4.74 -8.79 12.97
C ASN A 79 3.98 -9.74 13.90
N ARG A 80 2.65 -9.71 13.81
CA ARG A 80 1.72 -10.48 14.65
C ARG A 80 1.78 -11.99 14.41
N ASN A 81 2.36 -12.40 13.29
CA ASN A 81 2.47 -13.80 12.88
C ASN A 81 3.81 -14.43 13.28
N LYS A 82 4.65 -13.72 14.03
CA LYS A 82 5.95 -14.18 14.52
C LYS A 82 6.01 -14.25 16.04
N GLU A 83 6.91 -15.08 16.55
CA GLU A 83 7.21 -15.10 17.99
C GLU A 83 7.80 -13.76 18.44
N PHE A 84 7.51 -13.35 19.67
CA PHE A 84 7.83 -12.01 20.17
C PHE A 84 9.31 -11.61 19.96
N LYS A 85 10.25 -12.53 20.18
CA LYS A 85 11.70 -12.26 20.03
C LYS A 85 12.11 -11.89 18.59
N ASP A 86 11.38 -12.39 17.60
CA ASP A 86 11.68 -12.22 16.17
C ASP A 86 10.60 -11.38 15.47
N SER A 87 9.68 -10.80 16.24
CA SER A 87 8.50 -10.11 15.72
C SER A 87 8.79 -8.68 15.28
N ASN A 88 9.84 -8.04 15.78
CA ASN A 88 10.17 -6.69 15.34
C ASN A 88 10.77 -6.74 13.93
N GLU A 89 10.12 -6.06 12.99
CA GLU A 89 10.58 -5.91 11.62
C GLU A 89 10.70 -4.43 11.28
N LEU A 90 11.71 -4.11 10.48
CA LEU A 90 11.82 -2.81 9.83
C LEU A 90 11.20 -2.95 8.44
N ILE A 91 10.18 -2.16 8.14
CA ILE A 91 9.51 -2.15 6.85
C ILE A 91 9.63 -0.78 6.21
N THR A 92 9.68 -0.74 4.88
CA THR A 92 9.58 0.50 4.12
C THR A 92 8.35 0.48 3.24
N ILE A 93 7.51 1.49 3.38
CA ILE A 93 6.37 1.77 2.50
C ILE A 93 6.80 2.83 1.50
N THR A 94 6.65 2.53 0.22
CA THR A 94 6.88 3.48 -0.86
C THR A 94 5.55 3.91 -1.47
N CYS A 95 5.27 5.21 -1.43
CA CYS A 95 4.12 5.83 -2.04
C CYS A 95 4.57 6.55 -3.32
N SER A 96 3.91 6.29 -4.44
CA SER A 96 4.17 6.93 -5.74
C SER A 96 2.89 7.51 -6.34
N ASP A 97 3.04 8.47 -7.26
CA ASP A 97 1.93 9.24 -7.82
C ASP A 97 1.11 9.91 -6.69
N ILE A 98 1.81 10.73 -5.89
CA ILE A 98 1.26 11.44 -4.74
C ILE A 98 0.23 12.47 -5.20
N SER A 99 -0.96 12.43 -4.62
CA SER A 99 -2.04 13.41 -4.85
C SER A 99 -2.21 14.37 -3.68
N TYR A 100 -1.80 13.95 -2.46
CA TYR A 100 -1.85 14.76 -1.27
C TYR A 100 -0.76 14.33 -0.27
N LEU A 101 -0.14 15.31 0.38
CA LEU A 101 0.79 15.12 1.49
C LEU A 101 0.53 16.22 2.52
N ASN A 102 0.28 15.81 3.76
CA ASN A 102 0.53 16.66 4.92
C ASN A 102 1.56 15.97 5.81
N MET A 103 2.65 16.68 6.12
CA MET A 103 3.71 16.22 7.01
C MET A 103 4.13 17.41 7.88
N ARG A 104 3.64 17.43 9.12
CA ARG A 104 4.03 18.41 10.13
C ARG A 104 5.03 17.83 11.11
N GLU A 105 4.86 16.56 11.46
CA GLU A 105 5.71 15.83 12.38
C GLU A 105 5.75 14.35 12.00
N TYR A 106 6.92 13.73 12.15
CA TYR A 106 7.08 12.27 12.08
C TYR A 106 8.11 11.85 13.13
N GLY A 107 7.94 10.66 13.71
CA GLY A 107 8.85 10.11 14.73
C GLY A 107 8.21 9.81 16.09
N ALA A 108 6.94 10.18 16.28
CA ALA A 108 6.15 9.68 17.40
C ALA A 108 5.69 8.24 17.15
N MET A 109 5.46 7.50 18.24
CA MET A 109 4.85 6.17 18.18
C MET A 109 3.45 6.29 17.56
N ILE A 110 3.17 5.39 16.60
CA ILE A 110 1.87 5.24 15.97
C ILE A 110 1.00 4.39 16.89
N ILE A 111 -0.06 4.97 17.43
CA ILE A 111 -1.04 4.22 18.22
C ILE A 111 -1.88 3.35 17.28
N GLN A 112 -2.38 3.92 16.19
CA GLN A 112 -3.16 3.22 15.18
C GLN A 112 -3.12 4.03 13.89
N ALA A 113 -2.66 3.44 12.78
CA ALA A 113 -2.77 4.07 11.48
C ALA A 113 -4.10 3.72 10.81
N LEU A 114 -4.49 4.52 9.82
CA LEU A 114 -5.57 4.24 8.90
C LEU A 114 -4.97 3.96 7.52
N LEU A 115 -5.20 2.74 7.03
CA LEU A 115 -4.82 2.33 5.69
C LEU A 115 -6.06 1.93 4.90
N ILE A 116 -6.47 2.79 3.96
CA ILE A 116 -7.67 2.55 3.16
C ILE A 116 -7.40 2.76 1.67
N LYS A 117 -8.23 2.13 0.85
CA LYS A 117 -8.25 2.33 -0.60
C LYS A 117 -9.64 2.79 -1.04
N ASN A 118 -9.69 3.97 -1.65
CA ASN A 118 -10.90 4.53 -2.25
C ASN A 118 -10.71 4.60 -3.77
N LYS A 119 -11.41 3.74 -4.51
CA LYS A 119 -11.25 3.58 -5.97
C LYS A 119 -9.78 3.29 -6.34
N ASP A 120 -9.12 4.25 -6.98
CA ASP A 120 -7.74 4.14 -7.49
C ASP A 120 -6.72 4.87 -6.60
N GLU A 121 -7.14 5.36 -5.44
CA GLU A 121 -6.30 6.11 -4.51
C GLU A 121 -6.23 5.40 -3.16
N TYR A 122 -5.03 5.33 -2.62
CA TYR A 122 -4.78 4.90 -1.27
C TYR A 122 -4.61 6.09 -0.35
N THR A 123 -5.01 5.93 0.91
CA THR A 123 -4.75 6.86 1.99
C THR A 123 -4.03 6.13 3.11
N LEU A 124 -2.87 6.66 3.50
CA LEU A 124 -2.16 6.29 4.71
C LEU A 124 -2.19 7.50 5.63
N ASP A 125 -2.89 7.39 6.73
CA ASP A 125 -2.93 8.40 7.78
C ASP A 125 -2.37 7.77 9.05
N PHE A 126 -1.21 8.25 9.50
CA PHE A 126 -0.49 7.68 10.64
C PHE A 126 -0.98 8.24 11.97
N TYR A 127 -1.76 9.32 11.95
CA TYR A 127 -2.33 9.96 13.13
C TYR A 127 -3.82 10.31 12.88
N PRO A 128 -4.66 9.29 12.58
CA PRO A 128 -6.06 9.49 12.24
C PRO A 128 -6.89 9.96 13.44
N GLU A 129 -8.10 10.44 13.17
CA GLU A 129 -9.10 10.68 14.21
C GLU A 129 -9.59 9.33 14.76
N LEU A 130 -9.42 9.10 16.08
CA LEU A 130 -9.89 7.89 16.74
C LEU A 130 -11.26 8.15 17.37
N LEU A 131 -12.29 7.53 16.79
CA LEU A 131 -13.66 7.63 17.27
C LEU A 131 -14.01 6.42 18.14
N SER A 132 -14.60 6.68 19.30
CA SER A 132 -15.18 5.62 20.13
C SER A 132 -16.38 5.00 19.41
N LYS A 133 -16.37 3.67 19.27
CA LYS A 133 -17.55 2.91 18.89
C LYS A 133 -18.36 2.60 20.15
N SER A 134 -19.68 2.51 20.06
CA SER A 134 -20.51 2.00 21.16
C SER A 134 -20.05 0.57 21.53
N GLY A 135 -19.18 0.43 22.54
CA GLY A 135 -18.39 -0.77 22.89
C GLY A 135 -16.92 -0.45 23.22
N ASN A 136 -16.05 -1.47 23.40
CA ASN A 136 -14.62 -1.31 23.72
C ASN A 136 -13.71 -1.15 22.48
N GLY A 137 -14.22 -0.58 21.38
CA GLY A 137 -13.49 -0.49 20.11
C GLY A 137 -13.24 0.96 19.67
N LEU A 138 -12.07 1.21 19.09
CA LEU A 138 -11.75 2.44 18.37
C LEU A 138 -11.93 2.23 16.86
N ILE A 139 -12.46 3.25 16.17
CA ILE A 139 -12.53 3.32 14.72
C ILE A 139 -11.63 4.47 14.28
N ALA A 140 -10.64 4.17 13.44
CA ALA A 140 -9.84 5.19 12.80
C ALA A 140 -10.60 5.83 11.63
N LYS A 141 -10.54 7.15 11.54
CA LYS A 141 -11.15 7.95 10.48
C LYS A 141 -10.12 8.95 9.95
N GLU A 142 -10.16 9.16 8.64
CA GLU A 142 -9.25 10.08 7.96
C GLU A 142 -9.32 11.47 8.60
N LYS A 143 -8.15 11.99 8.97
CA LYS A 143 -7.96 13.35 9.46
C LYS A 143 -7.11 14.11 8.44
N LEU A 144 -7.73 14.97 7.65
CA LEU A 144 -7.03 15.67 6.56
C LEU A 144 -5.88 16.56 7.05
N ASP A 145 -6.03 17.12 8.24
CA ASP A 145 -4.99 17.86 8.95
C ASP A 145 -4.20 16.95 9.92
N SER A 146 -4.10 15.65 9.65
CA SER A 146 -3.24 14.73 10.40
C SER A 146 -1.79 15.16 10.30
N ASP A 147 -0.99 14.91 11.35
CA ASP A 147 0.43 15.27 11.38
C ASP A 147 1.24 14.54 10.30
N LEU A 148 0.74 13.38 9.87
CA LEU A 148 1.27 12.66 8.72
C LEU A 148 0.16 11.90 7.98
N ILE A 149 -0.20 12.40 6.80
CA ILE A 149 -1.14 11.75 5.89
C ILE A 149 -0.64 11.85 4.44
N ILE A 150 -0.73 10.73 3.73
CA ILE A 150 -0.33 10.60 2.33
C ILE A 150 -1.49 10.00 1.54
N LYS A 151 -1.81 10.63 0.41
CA LYS A 151 -2.67 10.05 -0.62
C LYS A 151 -1.88 9.83 -1.90
N CYS A 152 -2.01 8.64 -2.47
CA CYS A 152 -1.22 8.20 -3.61
C CYS A 152 -1.93 7.13 -4.43
N LYS A 153 -1.54 6.94 -5.69
CA LYS A 153 -2.14 5.89 -6.55
C LYS A 153 -1.46 4.53 -6.43
N ILE A 154 -0.21 4.51 -5.99
CA ILE A 154 0.61 3.30 -5.94
C ILE A 154 1.27 3.21 -4.56
N ILE A 155 1.07 2.07 -3.90
CA ILE A 155 1.79 1.68 -2.68
C ILE A 155 2.56 0.41 -2.99
N GLU A 156 3.80 0.38 -2.52
CA GLU A 156 4.63 -0.81 -2.44
C GLU A 156 5.18 -0.91 -1.01
N TYR A 157 5.45 -2.12 -0.53
CA TYR A 157 6.13 -2.30 0.75
C TYR A 157 7.21 -3.39 0.65
N ARG A 158 8.22 -3.29 1.51
CA ARG A 158 9.26 -4.31 1.66
C ARG A 158 9.71 -4.41 3.11
N ILE A 159 10.14 -5.60 3.50
CA ILE A 159 10.81 -5.86 4.78
C ILE A 159 12.32 -5.63 4.56
N GLU A 160 12.92 -4.78 5.37
CA GLU A 160 14.37 -4.51 5.37
C GLU A 160 15.12 -5.64 6.10
N LYS A 161 16.36 -5.91 5.70
CA LYS A 161 17.21 -6.97 6.25
C LYS A 161 18.36 -6.42 7.05
#